data_AF-A0A1V4KWD1-F1
#
_entry.id   AF-A0A1V4KWD1-F1
#
_cell.length_a   1.000
_cell.length_b   1.000
_cell.length_c   1.000
_cell.angle_alpha   90.00
_cell.angle_beta   90.00
_cell.angle_gamma   90.00
#
_symmetry.space_group_name_H-M   'P 1'
#
loop_
_entity.id
_entity.type
_entity.pdbx_description
1 polymer ?
#
loop_
_entity_poly.entity_id
_entity_poly.type
_entity_poly.pdbx_seq_one_letter_code
_entity_poly.pdbx_strand_id
1 'polypeptide(L)'
;MKKQVGRVLLPLFFHMNDQVESVAKVSREALLAAAEFLQQKQLKYLTQMQQTWRIGECLLLQDRSRAEEYLQQSMLYLKDVQATMREEATRFIGLAARHLQDQSEEKLHNICNALWPLEKDTDLSVRSLAAQTILILQSARGRPTSQGTLRALCCCWPCKARERRSSPGKNGCL
;
A
#
# COMPACT_ATOMS: atom_id res chain seq x y z
N MET A 1 11.26 -3.52 20.16
CA MET A 1 11.73 -4.09 18.88
C MET A 1 10.70 -4.01 17.74
N LYS A 2 9.56 -4.73 17.76
CA LYS A 2 8.61 -4.76 16.61
C LYS A 2 8.15 -3.37 16.12
N LYS A 3 7.83 -2.45 17.04
CA LYS A 3 7.48 -1.06 16.69
C LYS A 3 8.61 -0.31 15.98
N GLN A 4 9.87 -0.53 16.36
CA GLN A 4 11.03 0.07 15.71
C GLN A 4 11.25 -0.51 14.32
N VAL A 5 11.14 -1.84 14.17
CA VAL A 5 11.22 -2.50 12.86
C VAL A 5 10.10 -2.04 11.94
N GLY A 6 8.90 -1.81 12.47
CA GLY A 6 7.81 -1.20 11.71
C GLY A 6 8.16 0.18 11.14
N ARG A 7 8.93 1.01 11.87
CA ARG A 7 9.32 2.37 11.44
C ARG A 7 10.27 2.38 10.25
N VAL A 8 11.03 1.31 10.05
CA VAL A 8 11.97 1.24 8.92
C VAL A 8 11.36 0.64 7.66
N LEU A 9 10.15 0.07 7.72
CA LEU A 9 9.52 -0.57 6.55
C LEU A 9 9.35 0.39 5.36
N LEU A 10 8.86 1.61 5.60
CA LEU A 10 8.63 2.57 4.52
C LEU A 10 9.94 3.11 3.91
N PRO A 11 10.94 3.55 4.71
CA PRO A 11 12.25 3.87 4.15
C PRO A 11 12.86 2.73 3.33
N LEU A 12 12.82 1.49 3.84
CA LEU A 12 13.33 0.33 3.11
C LEU A 12 12.58 0.09 1.81
N PHE A 13 11.25 0.25 1.81
CA PHE A 13 10.43 0.15 0.62
C PHE A 13 10.84 1.15 -0.46
N PHE A 14 11.03 2.43 -0.13
CA PHE A 14 11.48 3.43 -1.10
C PHE A 14 12.88 3.13 -1.61
N HIS A 15 13.83 2.85 -0.72
CA HIS A 15 15.21 2.56 -1.12
C HIS A 15 15.36 1.25 -1.91
N MET A 16 14.34 0.39 -2.03
CA MET A 16 14.41 -0.72 -2.98
C MET A 16 14.47 -0.26 -4.44
N ASN A 17 14.07 0.98 -4.72
CA ASN A 17 14.13 1.63 -6.03
C ASN A 17 15.25 2.68 -6.13
N ASP A 18 16.24 2.62 -5.22
CA ASP A 18 17.41 3.49 -5.26
C ASP A 18 18.20 3.28 -6.56
N GLN A 19 18.70 4.38 -7.14
CA GLN A 19 19.55 4.34 -8.32
C GLN A 19 20.89 3.64 -8.05
N VAL A 20 21.35 3.62 -6.80
CA VAL A 20 22.52 2.85 -6.40
C VAL A 20 22.11 1.40 -6.16
N GLU A 21 22.49 0.52 -7.08
CA GLU A 21 22.09 -0.90 -7.08
C GLU A 21 22.38 -1.62 -5.74
N SER A 22 23.52 -1.33 -5.11
CA SER A 22 23.85 -1.92 -3.80
C SER A 22 22.88 -1.48 -2.70
N VAL A 23 22.42 -0.22 -2.73
CA VAL A 23 21.42 0.28 -1.77
C VAL A 23 20.07 -0.37 -2.04
N ALA A 24 19.66 -0.46 -3.30
CA ALA A 24 18.43 -1.15 -3.70
C ALA A 24 18.41 -2.61 -3.23
N LYS A 25 19.51 -3.33 -3.44
CA LYS A 25 19.67 -4.72 -3.02
C LYS A 25 19.60 -4.87 -1.50
N VAL A 26 20.40 -4.11 -0.76
CA VAL A 26 20.42 -4.17 0.71
C VAL A 26 19.06 -3.79 1.29
N SER A 27 18.39 -2.80 0.72
CA SER A 27 17.07 -2.37 1.19
C SER A 27 16.01 -3.44 1.00
N ARG A 28 16.06 -4.17 -0.11
CA ARG A 28 15.20 -5.33 -0.37
C ARG A 28 15.46 -6.48 0.61
N GLU A 29 16.73 -6.81 0.84
CA GLU A 29 17.12 -7.85 1.80
C GLU A 29 16.72 -7.48 3.23
N ALA A 30 16.90 -6.21 3.62
CA ALA A 30 16.47 -5.69 4.91
C ALA A 30 14.94 -5.67 5.04
N LEU A 31 14.20 -5.32 3.98
CA LEU A 31 12.74 -5.37 3.98
C LEU A 31 12.24 -6.80 4.14
N LEU A 32 12.89 -7.76 3.47
CA LEU A 32 12.59 -9.18 3.61
C LEU A 32 12.82 -9.67 5.04
N ALA A 33 13.98 -9.34 5.62
CA ALA A 33 14.30 -9.68 7.01
C ALA A 33 13.33 -9.02 8.01
N ALA A 34 12.94 -7.77 7.78
CA ALA A 34 11.96 -7.07 8.59
C ALA A 34 10.57 -7.74 8.51
N ALA A 35 10.14 -8.14 7.32
CA ALA A 35 8.88 -8.86 7.11
C ALA A 35 8.89 -10.23 7.82
N GLU A 36 10.01 -10.95 7.78
CA GLU A 36 10.19 -12.20 8.52
C GLU A 36 10.13 -12.00 10.04
N PHE A 37 10.87 -11.02 10.55
CA PHE A 37 10.87 -10.68 11.98
C PHE A 37 9.49 -10.28 12.49
N LEU A 38 8.74 -9.52 11.68
CA LEU A 38 7.37 -9.11 11.98
C LEU A 38 6.32 -10.20 11.70
N GLN A 39 6.73 -11.34 11.12
CA GLN A 39 5.87 -12.45 10.71
C GLN A 39 4.80 -12.05 9.67
N GLN A 40 5.10 -11.05 8.84
CA GLN A 40 4.22 -10.53 7.79
C GLN A 40 4.38 -11.34 6.49
N LYS A 41 3.72 -12.50 6.42
CA LYS A 41 3.84 -13.46 5.30
C LYS A 41 3.58 -12.84 3.93
N GLN A 42 2.59 -11.95 3.81
CA GLN A 42 2.27 -11.29 2.55
C GLN A 42 3.38 -10.32 2.12
N LEU A 43 3.89 -9.49 3.06
CA LEU A 43 4.98 -8.56 2.76
C LEU A 43 6.24 -9.31 2.33
N LYS A 44 6.56 -10.41 3.03
CA LYS A 44 7.66 -11.32 2.66
C LYS A 44 7.51 -11.82 1.22
N TYR A 45 6.36 -12.41 0.88
CA TYR A 45 6.10 -12.95 -0.46
C TYR A 45 6.22 -11.88 -1.54
N LEU A 46 5.62 -10.70 -1.33
CA LEU A 46 5.66 -9.60 -2.30
C LEU A 46 7.08 -9.05 -2.49
N THR A 47 7.87 -8.99 -1.42
CA THR A 47 9.29 -8.57 -1.47
C THR A 47 10.14 -9.57 -2.25
N GLN A 48 9.94 -10.87 -2.07
CA GLN A 48 10.64 -11.93 -2.83
C GLN A 48 10.29 -11.87 -4.32
N MET A 49 9.02 -11.62 -4.64
CA MET A 49 8.54 -11.50 -6.03
C MET A 49 8.77 -10.13 -6.64
N GLN A 50 9.37 -9.18 -5.90
CA GLN A 50 9.65 -7.81 -6.34
C GLN A 50 8.40 -7.09 -6.89
N GLN A 51 7.25 -7.34 -6.28
CA GLN A 51 5.97 -6.73 -6.69
C GLN A 51 5.80 -5.37 -6.00
N THR A 52 6.66 -4.40 -6.35
CA THR A 52 6.78 -3.09 -5.68
C THR A 52 5.44 -2.40 -5.44
N TRP A 53 4.57 -2.31 -6.45
CA TRP A 53 3.26 -1.66 -6.31
C TRP A 53 2.38 -2.31 -5.22
N ARG A 54 2.43 -3.65 -5.11
CA ARG A 54 1.65 -4.40 -4.10
C ARG A 54 2.24 -4.26 -2.71
N ILE A 55 3.54 -4.02 -2.60
CA ILE A 55 4.20 -3.81 -1.32
C ILE A 55 3.66 -2.54 -0.66
N GLY A 56 3.56 -1.44 -1.42
CA GLY A 56 2.97 -0.19 -0.92
C GLY A 56 1.55 -0.36 -0.38
N GLU A 57 0.67 -1.02 -1.14
CA GLU A 57 -0.69 -1.36 -0.68
C GLU A 57 -0.68 -2.26 0.55
N CYS A 58 0.22 -3.26 0.58
CA CYS A 58 0.34 -4.19 1.70
C CYS A 58 0.71 -3.48 3.00
N LEU A 59 1.63 -2.50 2.95
CA LEU A 59 2.03 -1.70 4.11
C LEU A 59 0.84 -0.90 4.68
N LEU A 60 0.04 -0.28 3.82
CA LEU A 60 -1.14 0.50 4.22
C LEU A 60 -2.26 -0.39 4.80
N LEU A 61 -2.45 -1.59 4.25
CA LEU A 61 -3.49 -2.52 4.70
C LEU A 61 -3.14 -3.22 6.01
N GLN A 62 -1.87 -3.56 6.22
CA GLN A 62 -1.43 -4.30 7.42
C GLN A 62 -1.39 -3.43 8.67
N ASP A 63 -1.14 -2.13 8.54
CA ASP A 63 -1.11 -1.21 9.68
C ASP A 63 -1.75 0.14 9.35
N ARG A 64 -3.09 0.15 9.31
CA ARG A 64 -3.88 1.36 9.05
C ARG A 64 -3.62 2.46 10.07
N SER A 65 -3.23 2.11 11.31
CA SER A 65 -2.93 3.09 12.35
C SER A 65 -1.73 3.97 12.02
N ARG A 66 -0.87 3.51 11.10
CA ARG A 66 0.35 4.18 10.66
C ARG A 66 0.22 4.82 9.28
N ALA A 67 -0.95 4.79 8.66
CA ALA A 67 -1.17 5.40 7.35
C ALA A 67 -0.80 6.89 7.35
N GLU A 68 -1.14 7.63 8.41
CA GLU A 68 -0.75 9.04 8.54
C GLU A 68 0.77 9.19 8.72
N GLU A 69 1.42 8.37 9.56
CA GLU A 69 2.88 8.36 9.71
C GLU A 69 3.57 8.11 8.36
N TYR A 70 3.08 7.13 7.60
CA TYR A 70 3.61 6.81 6.28
C TYR A 70 3.38 7.91 5.27
N LEU A 71 2.22 8.57 5.30
CA LEU A 71 1.95 9.72 4.45
C LEU A 71 2.96 10.84 4.72
N GLN A 72 3.14 11.23 5.99
CA GLN A 72 4.07 12.28 6.38
C GLN A 72 5.51 11.94 5.99
N GLN A 73 5.95 10.69 6.20
CA GLN A 73 7.27 10.25 5.75
C GLN A 73 7.41 10.31 4.23
N SER A 74 6.39 9.90 3.47
CA SER A 74 6.40 9.91 2.00
C SER A 74 6.56 11.33 1.44
N MET A 75 5.97 12.34 2.11
CA MET A 75 6.10 13.75 1.70
C MET A 75 7.56 14.23 1.68
N LEU A 76 8.44 13.65 2.51
CA LEU A 76 9.86 14.01 2.54
C LEU A 76 10.58 13.59 1.25
N TYR A 77 10.18 12.47 0.65
CA TYR A 77 10.78 11.93 -0.56
C TYR A 77 10.33 12.64 -1.84
N LEU A 78 9.31 13.51 -1.76
CA LEU A 78 8.90 14.36 -2.89
C LEU A 78 9.97 15.37 -3.31
N LYS A 79 10.97 15.63 -2.46
CA LYS A 79 12.09 16.53 -2.73
C LYS A 79 13.42 15.80 -2.89
N ASP A 80 13.40 14.47 -2.97
CA ASP A 80 14.61 13.69 -3.12
C ASP A 80 15.33 14.04 -4.43
N VAL A 81 16.66 13.91 -4.46
CA VAL A 81 17.46 14.15 -5.67
C VAL A 81 17.13 13.15 -6.78
N GLN A 82 16.81 11.90 -6.42
CA GLN A 82 16.50 10.84 -7.36
C GLN A 82 15.05 10.92 -7.82
N ALA A 83 14.84 10.95 -9.14
CA ALA A 83 13.50 10.95 -9.72
C ALA A 83 12.71 9.68 -9.37
N THR A 84 13.37 8.53 -9.25
CA THR A 84 12.77 7.25 -8.86
C THR A 84 12.14 7.32 -7.47
N MET A 85 12.79 8.03 -6.54
CA MET A 85 12.29 8.23 -5.18
C MET A 85 11.08 9.16 -5.17
N ARG A 86 11.14 10.28 -5.91
CA ARG A 86 9.99 11.20 -6.04
C ARG A 86 8.80 10.51 -6.69
N GLU A 87 9.03 9.67 -7.71
CA GLU A 87 8.00 8.89 -8.38
C GLU A 87 7.33 7.88 -7.42
N GLU A 88 8.12 7.09 -6.69
CA GLU A 88 7.58 6.09 -5.77
C GLU A 88 6.84 6.76 -4.60
N ALA A 89 7.36 7.87 -4.08
CA ALA A 89 6.67 8.67 -3.07
C ALA A 89 5.31 9.19 -3.58
N THR A 90 5.26 9.72 -4.80
CA THR A 90 4.03 10.18 -5.45
C THR A 90 3.02 9.05 -5.58
N ARG A 91 3.47 7.87 -6.06
CA ARG A 91 2.64 6.65 -6.17
C ARG A 91 2.08 6.24 -4.81
N PHE A 92 2.93 6.17 -3.79
CA PHE A 92 2.53 5.76 -2.44
C PHE A 92 1.56 6.76 -1.79
N ILE A 93 1.79 8.07 -1.96
CA ILE A 93 0.87 9.13 -1.49
C ILE A 93 -0.50 8.97 -2.16
N GLY A 94 -0.54 8.71 -3.48
CA GLY A 94 -1.79 8.44 -4.19
C GLY A 94 -2.56 7.25 -3.60
N LEU A 95 -1.87 6.17 -3.24
CA LEU A 95 -2.47 5.01 -2.56
C LEU A 95 -2.97 5.36 -1.15
N ALA A 96 -2.15 6.02 -0.34
CA ALA A 96 -2.48 6.41 1.03
C ALA A 96 -3.67 7.38 1.08
N ALA A 97 -3.70 8.36 0.17
CA ALA A 97 -4.76 9.34 0.07
C ALA A 97 -6.12 8.73 -0.20
N ARG A 98 -6.21 7.64 -0.98
CA ARG A 98 -7.47 6.91 -1.21
C ARG A 98 -8.06 6.32 0.08
N HIS A 99 -7.22 5.94 1.05
CA HIS A 99 -7.68 5.49 2.36
C HIS A 99 -8.14 6.64 3.27
N LEU A 100 -7.72 7.88 2.97
CA LEU A 100 -8.07 9.08 3.73
C LEU A 100 -9.28 9.84 3.15
N GLN A 101 -9.75 9.45 1.96
CA GLN A 101 -10.90 10.08 1.30
C GLN A 101 -12.17 10.08 2.15
N ASP A 102 -12.35 9.05 3.00
CA ASP A 102 -13.50 8.93 3.89
C ASP A 102 -13.38 9.80 5.17
N GLN A 103 -12.24 10.50 5.37
CA GLN A 103 -11.89 11.05 6.69
C GLN A 103 -11.80 12.58 6.76
N SER A 104 -11.32 13.29 5.72
CA SER A 104 -11.18 14.76 5.78
C SER A 104 -10.86 15.39 4.41
N GLU A 105 -11.68 16.35 3.97
CA GLU A 105 -11.40 17.19 2.79
C GLU A 105 -10.13 18.03 2.94
N GLU A 106 -9.88 18.53 4.15
CA GLU A 106 -8.67 19.31 4.48
C GLU A 106 -7.40 18.48 4.26
N LYS A 107 -7.40 17.21 4.70
CA LYS A 107 -6.27 16.30 4.45
C LYS A 107 -6.03 16.09 2.95
N LEU A 108 -7.09 15.89 2.17
CA LEU A 108 -6.96 15.76 0.71
C LEU A 108 -6.44 17.05 0.07
N HIS A 109 -6.85 18.22 0.57
CA HIS A 109 -6.33 19.51 0.11
C HIS A 109 -4.84 19.63 0.38
N ASN A 110 -4.40 19.30 1.59
CA ASN A 110 -2.98 19.31 1.98
C ASN A 110 -2.14 18.35 1.12
N ILE A 111 -2.67 17.16 0.81
CA ILE A 111 -2.00 16.20 -0.08
C ILE A 111 -1.86 16.77 -1.50
N CYS A 112 -2.94 17.31 -2.08
CA CYS A 112 -2.87 17.94 -3.40
C CYS A 112 -1.86 19.10 -3.42
N ASN A 113 -1.82 19.94 -2.38
CA ASN A 113 -0.87 21.05 -2.27
C ASN A 113 0.58 20.56 -2.20
N ALA A 114 0.84 19.44 -1.53
CA ALA A 114 2.18 18.86 -1.47
C ALA A 114 2.62 18.25 -2.82
N LEU A 115 1.68 17.73 -3.62
CA LEU A 115 1.95 17.17 -4.93
C LEU A 115 2.05 18.23 -6.04
N TRP A 116 1.37 19.37 -5.90
CA TRP A 116 1.32 20.41 -6.93
C TRP A 116 2.69 20.88 -7.45
N PRO A 117 3.73 21.07 -6.63
CA PRO A 117 5.05 21.45 -7.12
C PRO A 117 5.66 20.45 -8.12
N LEU A 118 5.28 19.16 -8.06
CA LEU A 118 5.81 18.11 -8.92
C LEU A 118 5.26 18.19 -10.36
N GLU A 119 4.21 18.96 -10.63
CA GLU A 119 3.78 19.22 -12.02
C GLU A 119 4.84 19.97 -12.84
N LYS A 120 5.81 20.58 -12.15
CA LYS A 120 6.98 21.25 -12.74
C LYS A 120 8.28 20.48 -12.51
N ASP A 121 8.21 19.20 -12.12
CA ASP A 121 9.39 18.36 -11.93
C ASP A 121 10.23 18.28 -13.22
N THR A 122 11.54 18.15 -13.08
CA THR A 122 12.43 17.96 -14.23
C THR A 122 12.14 16.66 -14.97
N ASP A 123 11.78 15.61 -14.22
CA ASP A 123 11.46 14.29 -14.76
C ASP A 123 10.03 14.24 -15.31
N LEU A 124 9.86 13.67 -16.51
CA LEU A 124 8.56 13.60 -17.18
C LEU A 124 7.61 12.61 -16.51
N SER A 125 8.12 11.47 -16.01
CA SER A 125 7.32 10.44 -15.36
C SER A 125 6.77 10.98 -14.04
N VAL A 126 7.60 11.67 -13.25
CA VAL A 126 7.18 12.31 -12.00
C VAL A 126 6.10 13.36 -12.26
N ARG A 127 6.30 14.24 -13.25
CA ARG A 127 5.28 15.24 -13.64
C ARG A 127 3.95 14.61 -14.00
N SER A 128 3.98 13.63 -14.90
CA SER A 128 2.77 12.96 -15.39
C SER A 128 2.04 12.26 -14.25
N LEU A 129 2.78 11.57 -13.37
CA LEU A 129 2.21 10.86 -12.23
C LEU A 129 1.61 11.82 -11.20
N ALA A 130 2.27 12.94 -10.91
CA ALA A 130 1.76 13.97 -9.99
C ALA A 130 0.44 14.57 -10.50
N ALA A 131 0.41 15.00 -11.76
CA ALA A 131 -0.79 15.56 -12.38
C ALA A 131 -1.95 14.55 -12.37
N GLN A 132 -1.69 13.30 -12.76
CA GLN A 132 -2.69 12.22 -12.72
C GLN A 132 -3.21 11.97 -11.30
N THR A 133 -2.30 11.94 -10.31
CA THR A 133 -2.66 11.71 -8.90
C THR A 133 -3.54 12.84 -8.37
N ILE A 134 -3.19 14.10 -8.65
CA ILE A 134 -3.98 15.27 -8.25
C ILE A 134 -5.39 15.21 -8.85
N LEU A 135 -5.51 14.93 -10.15
CA LEU A 135 -6.80 14.83 -10.83
C LEU A 135 -7.69 13.72 -10.24
N ILE A 136 -7.11 12.55 -9.95
CA ILE A 136 -7.84 11.44 -9.31
C ILE A 136 -8.32 11.85 -7.92
N LEU A 137 -7.48 12.50 -7.12
CA LEU A 137 -7.85 12.91 -5.76
C LEU A 137 -8.89 14.03 -5.75
N GLN A 138 -8.87 14.95 -6.70
CA GLN A 138 -9.86 16.01 -6.83
C GLN A 138 -11.22 15.48 -7.31
N SER A 139 -11.22 14.59 -8.32
CA SER A 139 -12.46 13.99 -8.85
C SER A 139 -13.17 13.08 -7.86
N ALA A 140 -12.44 12.51 -6.90
CA ALA A 140 -13.02 11.69 -5.84
C ALA A 140 -13.80 12.49 -4.78
N ARG A 141 -13.62 13.82 -4.67
CA ARG A 141 -14.23 14.68 -3.64
C ARG A 141 -15.77 14.83 -3.74
N GLY A 142 -16.38 14.38 -4.84
CA GLY A 142 -17.81 14.59 -5.12
C GLY A 142 -18.66 13.32 -5.18
N ARG A 143 -18.14 12.14 -4.84
CA ARG A 143 -18.93 10.90 -4.88
C ARG A 143 -19.48 10.56 -3.49
N PRO A 144 -20.82 10.53 -3.30
CA PRO A 144 -21.40 9.89 -2.13
C PRO A 144 -20.99 8.42 -2.15
N THR A 145 -20.45 7.92 -1.04
CA THR A 145 -20.08 6.52 -0.87
C THR A 145 -21.36 5.67 -0.83
N SER A 146 -21.85 5.23 -1.99
CA SER A 146 -22.73 4.06 -2.08
C SER A 146 -21.91 2.77 -1.91
N GLN A 147 -21.07 2.70 -0.87
CA GLN A 147 -20.42 1.44 -0.48
C GLN A 147 -21.37 0.63 0.39
N GLY A 148 -22.45 0.18 -0.27
CA GLY A 148 -23.44 -0.71 0.30
C GLY A 148 -23.78 -1.89 -0.61
N THR A 149 -22.98 -2.25 -1.64
CA THR A 149 -23.31 -3.46 -2.45
C THR A 149 -22.16 -4.04 -3.28
N LEU A 150 -20.97 -4.26 -2.72
CA LEU A 150 -19.96 -5.12 -3.36
C LEU A 150 -19.36 -6.17 -2.40
N ARG A 151 -20.16 -6.67 -1.46
CA ARG A 151 -19.85 -7.89 -0.70
C ARG A 151 -20.37 -9.19 -1.34
N ALA A 152 -20.97 -9.12 -2.54
CA ALA A 152 -21.62 -10.28 -3.15
C ALA A 152 -20.75 -11.10 -4.13
N LEU A 153 -19.49 -10.75 -4.38
CA LEU A 153 -18.69 -11.45 -5.40
C LEU A 153 -17.41 -12.14 -4.90
N CYS A 154 -17.15 -12.16 -3.59
CA CYS A 154 -15.95 -12.81 -3.03
C CYS A 154 -16.26 -13.99 -2.08
N CYS A 155 -17.34 -14.73 -2.34
CA CYS A 155 -17.71 -15.92 -1.55
C CYS A 155 -17.82 -17.21 -2.36
N CYS A 156 -17.09 -17.36 -3.47
CA CYS A 156 -17.02 -18.64 -4.19
C CYS A 156 -15.61 -18.92 -4.72
N TRP A 157 -14.70 -19.36 -3.85
CA TRP A 157 -13.68 -20.32 -4.27
C TRP A 157 -13.75 -21.55 -3.35
N PRO A 158 -13.92 -22.76 -3.90
CA PRO A 158 -14.26 -23.93 -3.10
C PRO A 158 -13.02 -24.47 -2.39
N CYS A 159 -13.02 -24.41 -1.06
CA CYS A 159 -12.17 -25.28 -0.26
C CYS A 159 -12.68 -26.72 -0.42
N LYS A 160 -11.98 -27.51 -1.24
CA LYS A 160 -12.02 -28.97 -1.11
C LYS A 160 -11.53 -29.34 0.29
N ALA A 161 -12.42 -29.92 1.09
CA ALA A 161 -12.04 -30.79 2.20
C ALA A 161 -12.68 -32.16 1.96
N ARG A 162 -11.80 -33.15 1.79
CA ARG A 162 -12.08 -34.55 1.53
C ARG A 162 -11.91 -35.32 2.85
N GLU A 163 -12.78 -36.33 3.03
CA GLU A 163 -12.71 -37.46 3.99
C GLU A 163 -13.09 -37.17 5.46
N ARG A 164 -13.79 -38.04 6.21
CA ARG A 164 -14.10 -39.48 6.07
C ARG A 164 -15.23 -39.86 7.05
N ARG A 165 -16.13 -40.77 6.62
CA ARG A 165 -16.84 -41.84 7.36
C ARG A 165 -17.32 -41.60 8.81
N SER A 166 -18.64 -41.70 9.03
CA SER A 166 -19.27 -42.87 9.70
C SER A 166 -20.82 -42.76 9.71
N SER A 167 -21.50 -43.72 9.09
CA SER A 167 -22.80 -44.21 9.59
C SER A 167 -22.55 -45.00 10.90
N PRO A 168 -23.53 -45.22 11.82
CA PRO A 168 -24.93 -45.56 11.48
C PRO A 168 -26.03 -45.02 12.43
N GLY A 169 -27.28 -45.15 11.99
CA GLY A 169 -28.33 -45.70 12.85
C GLY A 169 -29.45 -44.78 13.34
N LYS A 170 -30.61 -44.94 12.70
CA LYS A 170 -31.94 -45.23 13.28
C LYS A 170 -32.73 -44.14 14.06
N ASN A 171 -34.03 -44.13 13.70
CA ASN A 171 -35.24 -43.72 14.42
C ASN A 171 -35.56 -42.21 14.39
N GLY A 172 -36.77 -41.76 14.09
CA GLY A 172 -38.05 -42.41 13.79
C GLY A 172 -39.10 -41.29 13.73
N CYS A 173 -40.00 -41.34 12.76
CA CYS A 173 -41.15 -40.44 12.66
C CYS A 173 -42.09 -40.64 13.85
N LEU A 174 -42.51 -39.54 14.46
CA LEU A 174 -43.89 -39.26 14.86
C LEU A 174 -44.12 -37.76 14.69
#